data_AF-A0A353FLK7-F1
#
_entry.id   AF-A0A353FLK7-F1
#
_cell.length_a   1.000
_cell.length_b   1.000
_cell.length_c   1.000
_cell.angle_alpha   90.00
_cell.angle_beta   90.00
_cell.angle_gamma   90.00
#
_symmetry.space_group_name_H-M   'P 1'
#
loop_
_entity.id
_entity.type
_entity.pdbx_description
1 polymer ?
#
loop_
_entity_poly.entity_id
_entity_poly.type
_entity_poly.pdbx_seq_one_letter_code
_entity_poly.pdbx_strand_id
1 'polypeptide(L)'
;WGLAYDKPQRWNNVDRDCLWIGVNLETEKIRHDRQVQNLLLHCLAHNLLDGFRHYSYELPVWLTEGFAHWAERRNDPRFNLFDTVESSFREKKELEKWEPEVRKMVQKKESASFASLLNRASFAELEWEDHLICWSKVDFLIAQGEGKFGAFVRSLKERRDEKGFPDGSHMDDAQRAAFKSHFGWTIPKAEEVWKLWVLENYSSK
;
A
#
# COMPACT_ATOMS: atom_id res chain seq x y z
N TRP A 1 3.82 -8.45 12.40
CA TRP A 1 4.16 -8.83 13.80
C TRP A 1 5.26 -7.89 14.28
N GLY A 2 5.08 -7.14 15.38
CA GLY A 2 6.09 -6.20 15.87
C GLY A 2 6.99 -6.82 16.93
N LEU A 3 8.31 -6.78 16.74
CA LEU A 3 9.25 -7.12 17.81
C LEU A 3 9.19 -6.03 18.89
N ALA A 4 8.99 -6.41 20.15
CA ALA A 4 9.03 -5.51 21.30
C ALA A 4 10.49 -5.09 21.58
N TYR A 5 11.04 -4.22 20.73
CA TYR A 5 12.38 -3.66 20.87
C TYR A 5 12.34 -2.14 20.73
N ASP A 6 13.15 -1.46 21.53
CA ASP A 6 13.30 0.00 21.53
C ASP A 6 13.91 0.55 20.23
N LYS A 7 14.51 -0.34 19.41
CA LYS A 7 15.12 0.03 18.13
C LYS A 7 14.61 -0.89 17.00
N PRO A 8 13.92 -0.34 16.00
CA PRO A 8 13.30 -1.09 14.92
C PRO A 8 14.31 -1.63 13.89
N GLN A 9 13.94 -2.74 13.25
CA GLN A 9 14.72 -3.44 12.22
C GLN A 9 13.84 -3.75 11.01
N ARG A 10 14.38 -3.55 9.80
CA ARG A 10 13.70 -3.82 8.52
C ARG A 10 14.54 -4.83 7.69
N TRP A 11 13.88 -5.86 7.14
CA TRP A 11 14.45 -6.84 6.19
C TRP A 11 15.85 -7.40 6.57
N ASN A 12 16.05 -7.78 7.82
CA ASN A 12 17.31 -8.35 8.35
C ASN A 12 18.54 -7.42 8.34
N ASN A 13 18.38 -6.11 8.12
CA ASN A 13 19.50 -5.17 8.30
C ASN A 13 19.84 -5.03 9.79
N VAL A 14 21.08 -5.28 10.18
CA VAL A 14 21.54 -5.15 11.59
C VAL A 14 21.67 -3.69 12.01
N ASP A 15 21.93 -2.79 11.06
CA ASP A 15 21.90 -1.36 11.29
C ASP A 15 20.45 -0.93 11.54
N ARG A 16 20.25 -0.21 12.65
CA ARG A 16 18.92 0.21 13.12
C ARG A 16 18.69 1.68 12.76
N ASP A 17 17.41 2.06 12.68
CA ASP A 17 17.00 3.42 12.28
C ASP A 17 17.53 3.84 10.89
N CYS A 18 17.75 2.88 9.98
CA CYS A 18 18.29 3.15 8.65
C CYS A 18 17.32 2.82 7.50
N LEU A 19 17.38 3.69 6.50
CA LEU A 19 16.91 3.51 5.12
C LEU A 19 17.72 2.45 4.36
N TRP A 20 17.19 1.28 3.98
CA TRP A 20 17.88 0.41 3.03
C TRP A 20 17.09 0.22 1.74
N ILE A 21 17.78 0.42 0.62
CA ILE A 21 17.30 0.10 -0.72
C ILE A 21 18.36 -0.78 -1.36
N GLY A 22 17.95 -1.96 -1.78
CA GLY A 22 18.72 -2.79 -2.69
C GLY A 22 17.85 -3.18 -3.86
N VAL A 23 18.43 -3.11 -5.06
CA VAL A 23 17.76 -3.47 -6.31
C VAL A 23 18.66 -4.41 -7.08
N ASN A 24 18.10 -5.51 -7.59
CA ASN A 24 18.79 -6.41 -8.51
C ASN A 24 18.40 -6.03 -9.94
N LEU A 25 19.35 -5.53 -10.72
CA LEU A 25 19.12 -5.07 -12.09
C LEU A 25 19.29 -6.19 -13.15
N GLU A 26 19.75 -7.38 -12.75
CA GLU A 26 19.99 -8.50 -13.67
C GLU A 26 18.76 -9.39 -13.85
N THR A 27 17.92 -9.48 -12.82
CA THR A 27 16.73 -10.35 -12.81
C THR A 27 15.52 -9.65 -13.41
N GLU A 28 15.44 -8.34 -13.19
CA GLU A 28 14.48 -7.46 -13.84
C GLU A 28 15.01 -7.18 -15.25
N LYS A 29 14.29 -7.60 -16.30
CA LYS A 29 14.66 -7.35 -17.71
C LYS A 29 14.50 -5.87 -18.07
N ILE A 30 15.18 -4.99 -17.35
CA ILE A 30 15.12 -3.55 -17.46
C ILE A 30 15.74 -3.17 -18.80
N ARG A 31 14.92 -2.59 -19.67
CA ARG A 31 15.29 -2.18 -21.03
C ARG A 31 15.24 -0.67 -21.22
N HIS A 32 14.75 0.07 -20.23
CA HIS A 32 14.49 1.50 -20.35
C HIS A 32 14.69 2.24 -19.01
N ASP A 33 15.29 3.43 -19.04
CA ASP A 33 15.55 4.24 -17.83
C ASP A 33 14.27 4.51 -17.02
N ARG A 34 13.13 4.64 -17.69
CA ARG A 34 11.81 4.78 -17.05
C ARG A 34 11.46 3.59 -16.14
N GLN A 35 11.84 2.37 -16.51
CA GLN A 35 11.66 1.19 -15.65
C GLN A 35 12.53 1.29 -14.39
N VAL A 36 13.78 1.76 -14.51
CA VAL A 36 14.65 2.02 -13.36
C VAL A 36 14.06 3.10 -12.46
N GLN A 37 13.53 4.19 -13.05
CA GLN A 37 12.91 5.26 -12.28
C GLN A 37 11.68 4.78 -11.51
N ASN A 38 10.80 3.99 -12.14
CA ASN A 38 9.64 3.41 -11.45
C ASN A 38 10.06 2.45 -10.34
N LEU A 39 11.05 1.58 -10.60
CA LEU A 39 11.61 0.71 -9.57
C LEU A 39 12.10 1.52 -8.36
N LEU A 40 12.86 2.59 -8.60
CA LEU A 40 13.33 3.47 -7.54
C LEU A 40 12.17 4.14 -6.79
N LEU A 41 11.16 4.65 -7.50
CA LEU A 41 10.00 5.29 -6.90
C LEU A 41 9.17 4.32 -6.05
N HIS A 42 8.93 3.10 -6.53
CA HIS A 42 8.23 2.04 -5.80
C HIS A 42 8.97 1.70 -4.50
N CYS A 43 10.27 1.38 -4.59
CA CYS A 43 11.08 1.04 -3.43
C CYS A 43 11.22 2.22 -2.45
N LEU A 44 11.36 3.45 -2.95
CA LEU A 44 11.42 4.65 -2.10
C LEU A 44 10.09 4.92 -1.42
N ALA A 45 8.96 4.71 -2.09
CA ALA A 45 7.64 4.89 -1.49
C ALA A 45 7.41 3.93 -0.32
N HIS A 46 7.75 2.65 -0.45
CA HIS A 46 7.77 1.71 0.67
C HIS A 46 8.72 2.18 1.78
N ASN A 47 9.93 2.59 1.44
CA ASN A 47 10.91 3.02 2.44
C ASN A 47 10.49 4.26 3.22
N LEU A 48 10.00 5.28 2.54
CA LEU A 48 9.57 6.52 3.18
C LEU A 48 8.29 6.32 3.98
N LEU A 49 7.32 5.56 3.48
CA LEU A 49 6.07 5.31 4.18
C LEU A 49 6.28 4.45 5.43
N ASP A 50 6.97 3.31 5.29
CA ASP A 50 7.18 2.44 6.44
C ASP A 50 8.19 3.04 7.43
N GLY A 51 9.20 3.74 6.90
CA GLY A 51 10.24 4.40 7.67
C GLY A 51 9.79 5.64 8.43
N PHE A 52 8.68 6.25 8.01
CA PHE A 52 8.10 7.39 8.70
C PHE A 52 7.85 7.04 10.18
N ARG A 53 8.34 7.89 11.09
CA ARG A 53 8.33 7.63 12.55
C ARG A 53 9.05 6.33 12.94
N HIS A 54 10.26 6.16 12.43
CA HIS A 54 11.24 5.15 12.84
C HIS A 54 10.96 3.71 12.41
N TYR A 55 9.94 3.33 11.63
CA TYR A 55 9.68 1.90 11.34
C TYR A 55 9.40 1.05 12.60
N SER A 56 8.73 1.58 13.63
CA SER A 56 8.55 0.83 14.88
C SER A 56 7.75 -0.49 14.74
N TYR A 57 6.93 -0.61 13.71
CA TYR A 57 6.17 -1.81 13.34
C TYR A 57 5.71 -1.70 11.88
N GLU A 58 5.28 -2.84 11.33
CA GLU A 58 4.75 -2.98 9.98
C GLU A 58 3.39 -2.28 9.85
N LEU A 59 3.20 -1.59 8.72
CA LEU A 59 1.90 -1.11 8.29
C LEU A 59 1.11 -2.23 7.57
N PRO A 60 -0.21 -2.07 7.42
CA PRO A 60 -1.02 -2.97 6.61
C PRO A 60 -0.47 -3.09 5.18
N VAL A 61 -0.30 -4.32 4.69
CA VAL A 61 0.34 -4.59 3.40
C VAL A 61 -0.37 -3.90 2.22
N TRP A 62 -1.71 -3.84 2.24
CA TRP A 62 -2.48 -3.19 1.17
C TRP A 62 -2.17 -1.69 1.06
N LEU A 63 -1.87 -1.05 2.20
CA LEU A 63 -1.60 0.38 2.28
C LEU A 63 -0.20 0.69 1.75
N THR A 64 0.78 -0.14 2.12
CA THR A 64 2.18 0.05 1.70
C THR A 64 2.33 -0.23 0.21
N GLU A 65 1.79 -1.35 -0.27
CA GLU A 65 1.78 -1.72 -1.70
C GLU A 65 0.99 -0.71 -2.53
N GLY A 66 -0.21 -0.34 -2.06
CA GLY A 66 -1.05 0.63 -2.77
C GLY A 66 -0.38 2.00 -2.90
N PHE A 67 0.36 2.45 -1.88
CA PHE A 67 1.11 3.70 -1.93
C PHE A 67 2.32 3.64 -2.86
N ALA A 68 3.01 2.50 -2.91
CA ALA A 68 4.12 2.31 -3.82
C ALA A 68 3.68 2.31 -5.28
N HIS A 69 2.60 1.60 -5.61
CA HIS A 69 1.97 1.69 -6.93
C HIS A 69 1.49 3.11 -7.24
N TRP A 70 0.91 3.81 -6.27
CA TRP A 70 0.48 5.20 -6.47
C TRP A 70 1.66 6.10 -6.85
N ALA A 71 2.82 5.92 -6.21
CA ALA A 71 4.01 6.70 -6.49
C ALA A 71 4.62 6.39 -7.87
N GLU A 72 4.82 5.11 -8.22
CA GLU A 72 5.45 4.72 -9.49
C GLU A 72 4.56 5.05 -10.69
N ARG A 73 3.23 4.84 -10.59
CA ARG A 73 2.31 5.02 -11.72
C ARG A 73 2.12 6.47 -12.11
N ARG A 74 2.39 7.40 -11.19
CA ARG A 74 2.44 8.84 -11.47
C ARG A 74 3.65 9.23 -12.33
N ASN A 75 4.71 8.43 -12.34
CA ASN A 75 5.86 8.64 -13.22
C ASN A 75 5.64 7.99 -14.58
N ASP A 76 5.33 6.69 -14.62
CA ASP A 76 5.04 5.99 -15.88
C ASP A 76 4.17 4.73 -15.65
N PRO A 77 2.87 4.73 -16.02
CA PRO A 77 1.98 3.60 -15.74
C PRO A 77 2.28 2.33 -16.56
N ARG A 78 3.20 2.40 -17.53
CA ARG A 78 3.62 1.25 -18.36
C ARG A 78 4.53 0.28 -17.63
N PHE A 79 5.18 0.72 -16.56
CA PHE A 79 6.25 -0.02 -15.89
C PHE A 79 5.90 -0.24 -14.41
N ASN A 80 5.02 -1.18 -14.13
CA ASN A 80 4.59 -1.47 -12.76
C ASN A 80 5.46 -2.55 -12.14
N LEU A 81 5.79 -2.36 -10.87
CA LEU A 81 6.45 -3.36 -10.07
C LEU A 81 5.39 -4.19 -9.34
N PHE A 82 5.75 -5.37 -8.86
CA PHE A 82 4.84 -6.25 -8.13
C PHE A 82 5.65 -6.95 -7.05
N ASP A 83 5.41 -6.61 -5.79
CA ASP A 83 6.12 -7.23 -4.69
C ASP A 83 5.58 -8.63 -4.40
N THR A 84 6.50 -9.56 -4.14
CA THR A 84 6.21 -10.96 -3.84
C THR A 84 7.09 -11.41 -2.69
N VAL A 85 6.69 -12.48 -2.00
CA VAL A 85 7.58 -13.17 -1.06
C VAL A 85 8.32 -14.31 -1.76
N GLU A 86 9.48 -14.68 -1.23
CA GLU A 86 10.24 -15.86 -1.66
C GLU A 86 9.29 -17.08 -1.71
N SER A 87 9.30 -17.83 -2.82
CA SER A 87 8.36 -18.92 -3.18
C SER A 87 6.96 -18.54 -3.72
N SER A 88 6.60 -17.25 -3.81
CA SER A 88 5.29 -16.80 -4.35
C SER A 88 5.37 -16.18 -5.75
N PHE A 89 6.41 -16.49 -6.52
CA PHE A 89 6.59 -15.95 -7.88
C PHE A 89 5.39 -16.25 -8.77
N ARG A 90 4.72 -15.18 -9.20
CA ARG A 90 3.62 -15.21 -10.17
C ARG A 90 4.07 -14.56 -11.48
N GLU A 91 3.55 -15.03 -12.60
CA GLU A 91 3.81 -14.39 -13.89
C GLU A 91 3.34 -12.92 -13.87
N LYS A 92 4.25 -12.00 -14.24
CA LYS A 92 3.92 -10.59 -14.38
C LYS A 92 2.94 -10.41 -15.54
N LYS A 93 1.77 -9.80 -15.29
CA LYS A 93 0.93 -9.28 -16.38
C LYS A 93 1.33 -7.83 -16.64
N GLU A 94 1.74 -7.55 -17.87
CA GLU A 94 1.93 -6.17 -18.33
C GLU A 94 0.55 -5.56 -18.59
N LEU A 95 0.13 -4.67 -17.69
CA LEU A 95 -1.08 -3.89 -17.87
C LEU A 95 -0.79 -2.43 -17.54
N GLU A 96 -0.90 -1.55 -18.53
CA GLU A 96 -0.73 -0.11 -18.34
C GLU A 96 -1.99 0.55 -17.76
N LYS A 97 -3.15 0.17 -18.29
CA LYS A 97 -4.45 0.79 -17.98
C LYS A 97 -5.13 0.10 -16.79
N TRP A 98 -4.81 0.52 -15.58
CA TRP A 98 -5.41 -0.05 -14.37
C TRP A 98 -6.81 0.50 -14.09
N GLU A 99 -7.07 1.77 -14.40
CA GLU A 99 -8.38 2.40 -14.16
C GLU A 99 -9.57 1.63 -14.77
N PRO A 100 -9.53 1.23 -16.07
CA PRO A 100 -10.66 0.52 -16.67
C PRO A 100 -10.84 -0.89 -16.10
N GLU A 101 -9.75 -1.58 -15.76
CA GLU A 101 -9.83 -2.91 -15.14
C GLU A 101 -10.38 -2.84 -13.71
N VAL A 102 -9.95 -1.86 -12.91
CA VAL A 102 -10.54 -1.63 -11.58
C VAL A 102 -12.02 -1.29 -11.69
N ARG A 103 -12.38 -0.39 -12.62
CA ARG A 103 -13.79 -0.04 -12.87
C ARG A 103 -14.63 -1.28 -13.20
N LYS A 104 -14.12 -2.15 -14.08
CA LYS A 104 -14.76 -3.41 -14.46
C LYS A 104 -14.89 -4.38 -13.28
N MET A 105 -13.86 -4.51 -12.44
CA MET A 105 -13.93 -5.33 -11.22
C MET A 105 -15.00 -4.82 -10.25
N VAL A 106 -15.11 -3.50 -10.09
CA VAL A 106 -16.16 -2.87 -9.27
C VAL A 106 -17.56 -3.17 -9.83
N GLN A 107 -17.76 -3.04 -11.15
CA GLN A 107 -19.04 -3.33 -11.80
C GLN A 107 -19.46 -4.80 -11.65
N LYS A 108 -18.49 -5.71 -11.76
CA LYS A 108 -18.71 -7.16 -11.60
C LYS A 108 -18.79 -7.62 -10.14
N LYS A 109 -18.49 -6.73 -9.19
CA LYS A 109 -18.39 -7.05 -7.75
C LYS A 109 -17.30 -8.09 -7.43
N GLU A 110 -16.21 -8.07 -8.21
CA GLU A 110 -15.06 -8.98 -8.10
C GLU A 110 -13.88 -8.33 -7.33
N SER A 111 -13.96 -7.02 -7.05
CA SER A 111 -12.90 -6.31 -6.33
C SER A 111 -12.79 -6.74 -4.86
N ALA A 112 -11.57 -6.91 -4.35
CA ALA A 112 -11.33 -7.09 -2.93
C ALA A 112 -11.89 -5.92 -2.11
N SER A 113 -12.64 -6.25 -1.06
CA SER A 113 -13.23 -5.24 -0.18
C SER A 113 -12.18 -4.68 0.78
N PHE A 114 -12.39 -3.45 1.29
CA PHE A 114 -11.60 -2.94 2.40
C PHE A 114 -11.55 -3.95 3.56
N ALA A 115 -12.71 -4.51 3.96
CA ALA A 115 -12.78 -5.47 5.05
C ALA A 115 -11.87 -6.70 4.86
N SER A 116 -11.72 -7.19 3.63
CA SER A 116 -10.76 -8.26 3.32
C SER A 116 -9.32 -7.78 3.44
N LEU A 117 -8.98 -6.64 2.84
CA LEU A 117 -7.62 -6.10 2.80
C LEU A 117 -7.08 -5.70 4.18
N LEU A 118 -7.94 -5.21 5.09
CA LEU A 118 -7.55 -4.83 6.46
C LEU A 118 -6.92 -5.99 7.25
N ASN A 119 -7.25 -7.23 6.89
CA ASN A 119 -6.84 -8.45 7.60
C ASN A 119 -5.66 -9.16 6.96
N ARG A 120 -5.19 -8.72 5.79
CA ARG A 120 -4.08 -9.40 5.10
C ARG A 120 -2.76 -9.02 5.75
N ALA A 121 -1.97 -10.04 6.11
CA ALA A 121 -0.79 -9.84 6.93
C ALA A 121 0.50 -9.71 6.09
N SER A 122 0.51 -10.21 4.85
CA SER A 122 1.73 -10.31 4.04
C SER A 122 1.49 -10.15 2.54
N PHE A 123 2.56 -9.84 1.80
CA PHE A 123 2.53 -9.78 0.33
C PHE A 123 2.17 -11.12 -0.32
N ALA A 124 2.39 -12.24 0.39
CA ALA A 124 2.01 -13.58 -0.08
C ALA A 124 0.50 -13.76 -0.27
N GLU A 125 -0.28 -12.95 0.46
CA GLU A 125 -1.75 -12.96 0.44
C GLU A 125 -2.31 -11.98 -0.59
N LEU A 126 -1.48 -11.28 -1.36
CA LEU A 126 -1.92 -10.43 -2.46
C LEU A 126 -1.91 -11.24 -3.77
N GLU A 127 -3.07 -11.35 -4.38
CA GLU A 127 -3.21 -11.81 -5.76
C GLU A 127 -2.92 -10.65 -6.71
N TRP A 128 -2.70 -10.94 -8.00
CA TRP A 128 -2.37 -9.91 -8.99
C TRP A 128 -3.43 -8.79 -9.05
N GLU A 129 -4.71 -9.16 -9.02
CA GLU A 129 -5.83 -8.21 -9.02
C GLU A 129 -5.83 -7.32 -7.77
N ASP A 130 -5.29 -7.80 -6.65
CA ASP A 130 -5.24 -7.02 -5.42
C ASP A 130 -4.28 -5.85 -5.50
N HIS A 131 -3.19 -5.93 -6.27
CA HIS A 131 -2.29 -4.78 -6.50
C HIS A 131 -3.05 -3.59 -7.11
N LEU A 132 -3.89 -3.86 -8.12
CA LEU A 132 -4.74 -2.86 -8.78
C LEU A 132 -5.75 -2.27 -7.78
N ILE A 133 -6.34 -3.12 -6.93
CA ILE A 133 -7.33 -2.67 -5.94
C ILE A 133 -6.65 -1.87 -4.81
N CYS A 134 -5.48 -2.29 -4.33
CA CYS A 134 -4.70 -1.58 -3.32
C CYS A 134 -4.31 -0.19 -3.82
N TRP A 135 -3.77 -0.10 -5.04
CA TRP A 135 -3.50 1.16 -5.71
C TRP A 135 -4.73 2.06 -5.77
N SER A 136 -5.85 1.54 -6.28
CA SER A 136 -7.06 2.34 -6.44
C SER A 136 -7.63 2.84 -5.12
N LYS A 137 -7.58 2.03 -4.06
CA LYS A 137 -8.04 2.42 -2.73
C LYS A 137 -7.15 3.50 -2.12
N VAL A 138 -5.84 3.41 -2.28
CA VAL A 138 -4.91 4.48 -1.84
C VAL A 138 -5.12 5.77 -2.64
N ASP A 139 -5.23 5.66 -3.96
CA ASP A 139 -5.51 6.77 -4.86
C ASP A 139 -6.80 7.50 -4.46
N PHE A 140 -7.87 6.74 -4.20
CA PHE A 140 -9.12 7.26 -3.66
C PHE A 140 -8.93 8.01 -2.34
N LEU A 141 -8.20 7.45 -1.37
CA LEU A 141 -7.99 8.10 -0.07
C LEU A 141 -7.18 9.39 -0.20
N ILE A 142 -6.20 9.43 -1.10
CA ILE A 142 -5.41 10.63 -1.41
C ILE A 142 -6.30 11.68 -2.09
N ALA A 143 -7.19 11.27 -2.99
CA ALA A 143 -8.11 12.15 -3.71
C ALA A 143 -9.11 12.89 -2.80
N GLN A 144 -9.29 12.46 -1.54
CA GLN A 144 -10.19 13.14 -0.59
C GLN A 144 -9.66 14.48 -0.06
N GLY A 145 -8.44 14.87 -0.44
CA GLY A 145 -7.86 16.18 -0.19
C GLY A 145 -7.46 16.44 1.27
N GLU A 146 -7.11 17.69 1.56
CA GLU A 146 -6.89 18.26 2.91
C GLU A 146 -5.85 17.52 3.78
N GLY A 147 -4.92 16.77 3.18
CA GLY A 147 -3.94 16.00 3.94
C GLY A 147 -4.56 14.87 4.78
N LYS A 148 -5.82 14.49 4.53
CA LYS A 148 -6.53 13.42 5.25
C LYS A 148 -5.78 12.10 5.20
N PHE A 149 -5.24 11.74 4.05
CA PHE A 149 -4.39 10.56 3.91
C PHE A 149 -3.15 10.62 4.80
N GLY A 150 -2.48 11.77 4.87
CA GLY A 150 -1.33 11.96 5.77
C GLY A 150 -1.72 11.84 7.25
N ALA A 151 -2.87 12.38 7.65
CA ALA A 151 -3.40 12.23 9.00
C ALA A 151 -3.77 10.77 9.33
N PHE A 152 -4.39 10.08 8.37
CA PHE A 152 -4.69 8.65 8.45
C PHE A 152 -3.43 7.82 8.68
N VAL A 153 -2.42 7.95 7.80
CA VAL A 153 -1.13 7.24 7.95
C VAL A 153 -0.47 7.58 9.28
N ARG A 154 -0.45 8.85 9.68
CA ARG A 154 0.13 9.29 10.95
C ARG A 154 -0.54 8.59 12.14
N SER A 155 -1.86 8.53 12.17
CA SER A 155 -2.61 7.87 13.26
C SER A 155 -2.26 6.39 13.41
N LEU A 156 -1.95 5.71 12.30
CA LEU A 156 -1.53 4.31 12.31
C LEU A 156 -0.07 4.14 12.75
N LYS A 157 0.81 5.12 12.51
CA LYS A 157 2.25 5.06 12.84
C LYS A 157 2.62 5.59 14.22
N GLU A 158 1.78 6.44 14.82
CA GLU A 158 2.07 7.08 16.11
C GLU A 158 1.51 6.30 17.31
N ARG A 159 0.96 5.10 17.10
CA ARG A 159 0.38 4.29 18.16
C ARG A 159 1.40 3.87 19.21
N ARG A 160 0.96 3.90 20.47
CA ARG A 160 1.73 3.53 21.65
C ARG A 160 0.86 2.69 22.60
N ASP A 161 1.48 1.76 23.31
CA ASP A 161 0.85 1.02 24.41
C ASP A 161 0.75 1.88 25.70
N GLU A 162 0.19 1.31 26.77
CA GLU A 162 0.06 1.96 28.08
C GLU A 162 1.41 2.39 28.70
N LYS A 163 2.51 1.75 28.29
CA LYS A 163 3.87 2.03 28.77
C LYS A 163 4.60 3.02 27.87
N GLY A 164 3.98 3.49 26.79
CA GLY A 164 4.57 4.42 25.83
C GLY A 164 5.49 3.77 24.79
N PHE A 165 5.49 2.44 24.65
CA PHE A 165 6.22 1.76 23.58
C PHE A 165 5.40 1.71 22.29
N PRO A 166 6.02 1.70 21.10
CA PRO A 166 5.29 1.52 19.85
C PRO A 166 4.45 0.26 19.81
N ASP A 167 3.18 0.40 19.42
CA ASP A 167 2.21 -0.69 19.40
C ASP A 167 1.59 -0.90 18.02
N GLY A 168 1.96 -2.01 17.38
CA GLY A 168 1.39 -2.47 16.11
C GLY A 168 0.29 -3.53 16.25
N SER A 169 -0.12 -3.91 17.47
CA SER A 169 -1.17 -4.90 17.70
C SER A 169 -2.55 -4.38 17.24
N HIS A 170 -3.51 -5.26 16.97
CA HIS A 170 -4.89 -4.86 16.60
C HIS A 170 -4.97 -3.79 15.49
N MET A 171 -4.12 -3.93 14.46
CA MET A 171 -4.01 -2.94 13.38
C MET A 171 -5.28 -2.86 12.53
N ASP A 172 -6.08 -3.92 12.47
CA ASP A 172 -7.39 -3.93 11.83
C ASP A 172 -8.36 -2.96 12.53
N ASP A 173 -8.43 -2.99 13.86
CA ASP A 173 -9.24 -2.05 14.65
C ASP A 173 -8.71 -0.62 14.56
N ALA A 174 -7.38 -0.45 14.59
CA ALA A 174 -6.75 0.85 14.41
C ALA A 174 -7.11 1.48 13.06
N GLN A 175 -7.10 0.69 11.98
CA GLN A 175 -7.54 1.14 10.66
C GLN A 175 -9.02 1.54 10.67
N ARG A 176 -9.91 0.74 11.26
CA ARG A 176 -11.34 1.08 11.36
C ARG A 176 -11.56 2.41 12.09
N ALA A 177 -10.84 2.63 13.19
CA ALA A 177 -10.88 3.88 13.94
C ALA A 177 -10.36 5.06 13.11
N ALA A 178 -9.24 4.88 12.40
CA ALA A 178 -8.65 5.91 11.55
C ALA A 178 -9.57 6.31 10.38
N PHE A 179 -10.27 5.34 9.75
CA PHE A 179 -11.28 5.61 8.73
C PHE A 179 -12.41 6.51 9.28
N LYS A 180 -12.90 6.19 10.48
CA LYS A 180 -13.95 6.98 11.13
C LYS A 180 -13.47 8.38 11.48
N SER A 181 -12.28 8.52 12.05
CA SER A 181 -11.74 9.79 12.54
C SER A 181 -11.35 10.75 11.42
N HIS A 182 -10.77 10.26 10.33
CA HIS A 182 -10.19 11.12 9.29
C HIS A 182 -11.06 11.27 8.04
N PHE A 183 -11.96 10.31 7.78
CA PHE A 183 -12.85 10.34 6.62
C PHE A 183 -14.34 10.31 7.02
N GLY A 184 -14.68 10.12 8.29
CA GLY A 184 -16.06 10.03 8.74
C GLY A 184 -16.77 8.75 8.34
N TRP A 185 -16.03 7.71 7.93
CA TRP A 185 -16.61 6.49 7.35
C TRP A 185 -16.39 5.27 8.23
N THR A 186 -17.43 4.43 8.32
CA THR A 186 -17.25 3.02 8.65
C THR A 186 -16.68 2.28 7.44
N ILE A 187 -16.10 1.09 7.63
CA ILE A 187 -15.55 0.31 6.52
C ILE A 187 -16.59 0.02 5.41
N PRO A 188 -17.84 -0.38 5.73
CA PRO A 188 -18.87 -0.52 4.70
C PRO A 188 -19.14 0.79 3.95
N LYS A 189 -19.13 1.93 4.64
CA LYS A 189 -19.34 3.22 3.98
C LYS A 189 -18.16 3.61 3.10
N ALA A 190 -16.92 3.39 3.57
CA ALA A 190 -15.72 3.63 2.78
C ALA A 190 -15.72 2.78 1.49
N GLU A 191 -16.15 1.53 1.58
CA GLU A 191 -16.31 0.64 0.43
C GLU A 191 -17.35 1.15 -0.58
N GLU A 192 -18.50 1.62 -0.10
CA GLU A 192 -19.55 2.22 -0.94
C GLU A 192 -19.05 3.48 -1.66
N VAL A 193 -18.45 4.42 -0.92
CA VAL A 193 -17.98 5.69 -1.45
C VAL A 193 -16.83 5.48 -2.44
N TRP A 194 -15.90 4.57 -2.14
CA TRP A 194 -14.83 4.20 -3.07
C TRP A 194 -15.38 3.65 -4.39
N LYS A 195 -16.36 2.74 -4.35
CA LYS A 195 -16.97 2.18 -5.57
C LYS A 195 -17.64 3.25 -6.42
N LEU A 196 -18.38 4.17 -5.80
CA LEU A 196 -19.00 5.30 -6.50
C LEU A 196 -17.94 6.20 -7.13
N TRP A 197 -16.89 6.52 -6.37
CA TRP A 197 -15.78 7.34 -6.85
C TRP A 197 -15.06 6.72 -8.04
N VAL A 198 -14.78 5.40 -8.01
CA VAL A 198 -14.22 4.66 -9.15
C VAL A 198 -15.15 4.75 -10.38
N LEU A 199 -16.45 4.54 -10.19
CA LEU A 199 -17.43 4.61 -11.27
C LEU A 199 -17.61 6.03 -11.86
N GLU A 200 -17.21 7.06 -11.13
CA GLU A 200 -17.25 8.45 -11.58
C GLU A 200 -15.93 8.88 -12.23
N ASN A 201 -14.79 8.53 -11.63
CA ASN A 201 -13.49 9.12 -11.96
C ASN A 201 -12.63 8.26 -12.89
N TYR A 202 -12.81 6.93 -12.88
CA TYR A 202 -12.00 6.05 -13.71
C TYR A 202 -12.58 5.87 -15.10
N SER A 203 -11.71 5.99 -16.12
CA SER A 203 -12.08 5.78 -17.52
C SER A 203 -12.70 4.40 -17.75
N SER A 204 -13.67 4.32 -18.68
CA SER A 204 -14.20 3.05 -19.17
C SER A 204 -13.39 2.45 -20.32
N LYS A 205 -12.32 3.12 -20.78
CA LYS A 205 -11.48 2.78 -21.94
C LYS A 205 -9.99 2.94 -21.66
#